data_AF-A0A4U3F1B1-F1
#
_entry.id   AF-A0A4U3F1B1-F1
#
_cell.length_a   1.000
_cell.length_b   1.000
_cell.length_c   1.000
_cell.angle_alpha   90.00
_cell.angle_beta   90.00
_cell.angle_gamma   90.00
#
_symmetry.space_group_name_H-M   'P 1'
#
loop_
_entity.id
_entity.type
_entity.pdbx_description
1 polymer ?
#
loop_
_entity_poly.entity_id
_entity_poly.type
_entity_poly.pdbx_seq_one_letter_code
_entity_poly.pdbx_strand_id
1 'polypeptide(L)' 'MVHINKSEGDNMELRSYNYLWETNEYFLEKMSEGYLIIHKKNNTVLLIEDDGLYDKIIEQMIKAKCEIRD' A
#
# COMPACT_ATOMS: atom_id res chain seq x y z
N MET A 1 6.75 17.82 -9.08
CA MET A 1 6.97 16.56 -9.82
C MET A 1 8.35 16.07 -9.43
N VAL A 2 8.44 15.00 -8.63
CA VAL A 2 9.72 14.39 -8.28
C VAL A 2 9.87 13.17 -9.19
N HIS A 3 10.85 13.22 -10.09
CA HIS A 3 11.24 12.06 -10.88
C HIS A 3 12.09 11.15 -10.00
N ILE A 4 11.66 9.90 -9.83
CA ILE A 4 12.45 8.84 -9.20
C ILE A 4 12.93 7.92 -10.33
N ASN A 5 14.25 7.85 -10.50
CA ASN A 5 14.92 7.11 -11.56
C ASN A 5 14.88 5.60 -11.25
N LYS A 6 14.50 4.80 -12.25
CA LYS A 6 14.63 3.33 -12.23
C LYS A 6 16.11 2.93 -12.21
N SER A 7 16.63 2.51 -11.06
CA SER A 7 17.76 1.58 -10.92
C SER A 7 17.89 1.18 -9.45
N GLU A 8 17.69 -0.09 -9.12
CA GLU A 8 17.80 -0.68 -7.76
C GLU A 8 16.89 -0.07 -6.64
N GLY A 9 15.99 0.86 -7.01
CA GLY A 9 15.19 1.71 -6.10
C GLY A 9 13.91 1.09 -5.51
N ASP A 10 13.50 -0.09 -5.98
CA ASP A 10 12.22 -0.71 -5.62
C ASP A 10 12.05 -0.96 -4.11
N ASN A 11 13.14 -1.29 -3.42
CA ASN A 11 13.13 -1.55 -1.98
C ASN A 11 13.17 -0.25 -1.16
N MET A 12 13.76 0.81 -1.71
CA MET A 12 13.82 2.13 -1.07
C MET A 12 12.46 2.83 -1.15
N GLU A 13 11.75 2.63 -2.26
CA GLU A 13 10.38 3.09 -2.45
C GLU A 13 9.42 2.34 -1.53
N LEU A 14 9.48 1.00 -1.48
CA LEU A 14 8.64 0.20 -0.57
C LEU A 14 8.79 0.60 0.90
N ARG A 15 10.03 0.86 1.36
CA ARG A 15 10.29 1.31 2.74
C ARG A 15 9.61 2.63 3.08
N SER A 16 9.40 3.49 2.09
CA SER A 16 8.68 4.75 2.29
C SER A 16 7.21 4.52 2.63
N TYR A 17 6.67 3.33 2.36
CA TYR A 17 5.28 2.93 2.63
C TYR A 17 5.11 2.00 3.83
N ASN A 18 6.17 1.70 4.59
CA ASN A 18 6.10 0.81 5.75
C ASN A 18 4.99 1.20 6.74
N TYR A 19 4.74 2.51 6.90
CA TYR A 19 3.69 3.03 7.77
C TYR A 19 2.31 2.45 7.44
N LEU A 20 2.04 2.01 6.21
CA LEU A 20 0.75 1.43 5.82
C LEU A 20 0.43 0.11 6.55
N TRP A 21 1.45 -0.65 6.95
CA TRP A 21 1.25 -1.93 7.64
C TRP A 21 1.88 -1.98 9.04
N GLU A 22 2.77 -1.05 9.37
CA GLU A 22 3.26 -0.89 10.74
C GLU A 22 2.30 -0.09 11.62
N THR A 23 1.50 0.79 11.02
CA THR A 23 0.46 1.53 11.73
C THR A 23 -0.88 0.81 11.55
N ASN A 24 -1.65 0.70 12.63
CA ASN A 24 -3.00 0.14 12.56
C ASN A 24 -4.03 1.15 12.00
N GLU A 25 -3.56 2.17 11.27
CA GLU A 25 -4.37 3.27 10.75
C GLU A 25 -4.96 2.98 9.37
N TYR A 26 -4.46 1.96 8.68
CA TYR A 26 -4.90 1.57 7.35
C TYR A 26 -5.52 0.17 7.34
N PHE A 27 -6.42 -0.07 6.40
CA PHE A 27 -7.00 -1.38 6.10
C PHE A 27 -7.09 -1.59 4.60
N LEU A 28 -7.23 -2.85 4.20
CA LEU A 28 -7.49 -3.23 2.82
C LEU A 28 -8.99 -3.42 2.61
N GLU A 29 -9.54 -2.79 1.59
CA GLU A 29 -10.90 -3.06 1.12
C GLU A 29 -10.82 -3.85 -0.17
N LYS A 30 -11.35 -5.07 -0.14
CA LYS A 30 -11.30 -5.99 -1.26
C LYS A 30 -12.30 -5.54 -2.32
N MET A 31 -11.81 -5.44 -3.54
CA MET A 31 -12.61 -5.10 -4.71
C MET A 31 -12.67 -6.30 -5.66
N SER A 32 -13.51 -6.23 -6.69
CA SER A 32 -13.61 -7.29 -7.70
C SER A 32 -12.27 -7.57 -8.40
N GLU A 33 -11.39 -6.57 -8.50
CA GLU A 33 -10.07 -6.66 -9.13
C GLU A 33 -8.97 -6.06 -8.23
N GLY A 34 -8.83 -6.58 -7.01
CA GLY A 34 -7.70 -6.25 -6.13
C GLY A 34 -8.11 -5.69 -4.77
N TYR A 35 -7.31 -4.76 -4.24
CA TYR A 35 -7.49 -4.16 -2.92
C TYR A 35 -7.32 -2.64 -2.98
N LEU A 36 -8.15 -1.91 -2.26
CA LEU A 36 -7.94 -0.50 -1.96
C LEU A 36 -7.29 -0.37 -0.59
N ILE A 37 -6.36 0.56 -0.46
CA ILE A 37 -5.75 0.91 0.81
C ILE A 37 -6.52 2.10 1.37
N ILE A 38 -7.18 1.92 2.52
CA ILE A 38 -8.04 2.95 3.10
C ILE A 38 -7.54 3.35 4.48
N HIS A 39 -7.43 4.66 4.70
CA HIS A 39 -7.13 5.21 6.01
C HIS A 39 -8.40 5.20 6.90
N LYS A 40 -8.37 4.49 8.03
CA LYS A 40 -9.52 4.25 8.92
C LYS A 40 -10.20 5.51 9.43
N LYS A 41 -9.41 6.53 9.80
CA LYS A 41 -9.91 7.75 10.45
C LYS A 41 -10.74 8.67 9.54
N ASN A 42 -10.29 8.87 8.30
CA ASN A 42 -10.86 9.86 7.37
C ASN A 42 -11.43 9.22 6.10
N ASN A 43 -11.43 7.89 6.02
CA ASN A 43 -11.92 7.11 4.90
C ASN A 43 -11.31 7.52 3.54
N THR A 44 -10.04 7.96 3.58
CA THR A 44 -9.30 8.37 2.38
C THR A 44 -8.66 7.15 1.73
N VAL A 45 -8.82 7.04 0.41
CA VAL A 45 -8.23 5.98 -0.41
C VAL A 45 -6.82 6.40 -0.83
N LEU A 46 -5.85 5.51 -0.64
CA LEU A 46 -4.50 5.66 -1.16
C LEU A 46 -4.41 4.90 -2.49
N LEU A 47 -4.09 5.63 -3.56
CA LEU A 47 -3.87 5.06 -4.90
C LEU A 47 -2.37 4.99 -5.16
N ILE A 48 -1.91 3.83 -5.65
CA ILE A 48 -0.51 3.58 -5.99
C ILE A 48 -0.48 3.28 -7.48
N GLU A 49 0.07 4.20 -8.27
CA GLU A 49 0.05 4.13 -9.74
C GLU A 49 1.09 3.16 -10.31
N ASP A 50 2.13 2.82 -9.55
CA ASP A 50 3.12 1.83 -9.96
C ASP A 50 2.61 0.43 -9.56
N ASP A 51 2.16 -0.34 -10.56
CA ASP A 51 1.61 -1.69 -10.35
C ASP A 51 2.58 -2.63 -9.60
N GLY A 52 3.89 -2.54 -9.90
CA GLY A 52 4.91 -3.39 -9.26
C GLY A 52 5.09 -3.07 -7.78
N LEU A 53 5.03 -1.80 -7.41
CA LEU A 53 5.06 -1.34 -6.03
C LEU A 53 3.74 -1.62 -5.30
N TYR A 54 2.61 -1.42 -5.98
CA TYR A 54 1.28 -1.71 -5.43
C TYR A 54 1.19 -3.16 -4.96
N ASP A 55 1.52 -4.14 -5.80
CA ASP A 55 1.47 -5.56 -5.44
C ASP A 55 2.32 -5.86 -4.20
N LYS A 56 3.53 -5.28 -4.13
CA LYS A 56 4.43 -5.45 -2.98
C LYS A 56 3.85 -4.87 -1.69
N ILE A 57 3.20 -3.72 -1.76
CA ILE A 57 2.58 -3.07 -0.61
C ILE A 57 1.40 -3.90 -0.10
N ILE A 58 0.53 -4.37 -1.01
CA ILE A 58 -0.58 -5.26 -0.66
C ILE A 58 -0.06 -6.54 -0.01
N GLU A 59 0.96 -7.18 -0.57
CA GLU A 59 1.60 -8.35 0.03
C GLU A 59 2.12 -8.08 1.45
N GLN A 60 2.75 -6.94 1.70
CA GLN A 60 3.26 -6.57 3.03
C GLN A 60 2.12 -6.33 4.02
N MET A 61 1.07 -5.62 3.62
CA MET A 61 -0.12 -5.40 4.45
C MET A 61 -0.80 -6.73 4.83
N ILE A 62 -0.90 -7.67 3.90
CA ILE A 62 -1.43 -9.01 4.17
C ILE A 62 -0.51 -9.77 5.13
N LYS A 63 0.82 -9.76 4.90
CA LYS A 63 1.81 -10.41 5.78
C LYS A 63 1.77 -9.84 7.21
N ALA A 64 1.57 -8.53 7.34
CA ALA A 64 1.42 -7.84 8.61
C ALA A 64 0.06 -8.07 9.29
N LYS A 65 -0.86 -8.80 8.65
CA LYS A 65 -2.22 -9.05 9.13
C LYS A 65 -3.03 -7.77 9.33
N CYS A 66 -2.87 -6.81 8.43
CA CYS A 66 -3.78 -5.67 8.35
C CYS A 66 -5.23 -6.14 8.21
N GLU A 67 -6.16 -5.32 8.69
CA GLU A 67 -7.59 -5.58 8.54
C GLU A 67 -7.97 -5.61 7.05
N ILE A 68 -8.78 -6.59 6.66
CA ILE A 68 -9.30 -6.73 5.29
C ILE A 68 -10.83 -6.76 5.35
N ARG A 69 -11.50 -5.93 4.55
CA ARG A 69 -12.97 -5.84 4.43
C ARG A 69 -13.40 -6.24 3.02
N ASP A 70 -14.64 -6.72 2.88
CA ASP A 70 -15.30 -7.11 1.62
C ASP A 70 -16.49 -6.15 1.39
#